data_AF-A0AA41YS42-F1
#
_entry.id   AF-A0AA41YS42-F1
#
_cell.length_a   1.000
_cell.length_b   1.000
_cell.length_c   1.000
_cell.angle_alpha   90.00
_cell.angle_beta   90.00
_cell.angle_gamma   90.00
#
_symmetry.space_group_name_H-M   'P 1'
#
loop_
_entity.id
_entity.type
_entity.pdbx_description
1 polymer ?
#
loop_
_entity_poly.entity_id
_entity_poly.type
_entity_poly.pdbx_seq_one_letter_code
_entity_poly.pdbx_strand_id
1 'polypeptide(L)'
;MAFGRRAHPIWSLVASAVLVAIGLGMLVGDVSVAAAGIVIYGSGSGIRSIARGTVPLALFGREGYAILMGRIAMPTLIAQAASSSLGAWLMDAFGPTATLATLCGAAVLNIVLVLALVPIALRRSAAR
;
A
#
# COMPACT_ATOMS: atom_id res chain seq x y z
N MET A 1 -5.27 -21.17 -7.93
CA MET A 1 -4.09 -20.34 -8.26
C MET A 1 -3.85 -20.32 -9.78
N ALA A 2 -4.68 -19.60 -10.54
CA ALA A 2 -4.61 -19.62 -12.02
C ALA A 2 -3.93 -18.37 -12.64
N PHE A 3 -3.91 -17.24 -11.95
CA PHE A 3 -3.26 -16.01 -12.40
C PHE A 3 -2.04 -15.70 -11.52
N GLY A 4 -0.83 -15.76 -12.07
CA GLY A 4 0.38 -15.33 -11.34
C GLY A 4 1.69 -16.05 -11.67
N ARG A 5 1.67 -17.15 -12.44
CA ARG A 5 2.87 -17.96 -12.70
C ARG A 5 3.97 -17.27 -13.53
N ARG A 6 3.73 -16.07 -14.07
CA ARG A 6 4.65 -15.34 -14.97
C ARG A 6 4.82 -13.85 -14.67
N ALA A 7 4.01 -13.25 -13.80
CA ALA A 7 4.08 -11.81 -13.52
C ALA A 7 4.80 -11.56 -12.19
N HIS A 8 5.80 -10.67 -12.19
CA HIS A 8 6.53 -10.31 -10.98
C HIS A 8 5.56 -9.70 -9.94
N PRO A 9 5.60 -10.11 -8.65
CA PRO A 9 4.65 -9.67 -7.61
C PRO A 9 4.58 -8.15 -7.40
N ILE A 10 5.58 -7.41 -7.91
CA ILE A 10 5.59 -5.95 -7.86
C ILE A 10 4.43 -5.32 -8.63
N TRP A 11 3.93 -5.95 -9.69
CA TRP A 11 2.78 -5.44 -10.43
C TRP A 11 1.51 -5.48 -9.59
N SER A 12 1.36 -6.51 -8.74
CA SER A 12 0.28 -6.57 -7.76
C SER A 12 0.41 -5.46 -6.70
N LEU A 13 1.64 -5.11 -6.31
CA LEU A 13 1.90 -3.99 -5.39
C LEU A 13 1.55 -2.64 -6.02
N VAL A 14 1.89 -2.42 -7.29
CA VAL A 14 1.51 -1.22 -8.05
C VAL A 14 -0.01 -1.13 -8.16
N ALA A 15 -0.68 -2.20 -8.60
CA ALA A 15 -2.13 -2.25 -8.73
C ALA A 15 -2.82 -1.95 -7.39
N SER A 16 -2.34 -2.53 -6.30
CA SER A 16 -2.81 -2.24 -4.94
C SER A 16 -2.69 -0.76 -4.58
N ALA A 17 -1.53 -0.14 -4.81
CA ALA A 17 -1.30 1.28 -4.49
C ALA A 17 -2.23 2.20 -5.28
N VAL A 18 -2.43 1.91 -6.58
CA VAL A 18 -3.34 2.66 -7.44
C VAL A 18 -4.78 2.52 -6.98
N LEU A 19 -5.25 1.30 -6.70
CA LEU A 19 -6.62 1.08 -6.20
C LEU A 19 -6.87 1.81 -4.88
N VAL A 20 -5.92 1.77 -3.94
CA VAL A 20 -6.04 2.51 -2.67
C VAL A 20 -6.16 4.01 -2.90
N ALA A 21 -5.33 4.59 -3.78
CA ALA A 21 -5.39 6.02 -4.07
C ALA A 21 -6.69 6.42 -4.78
N ILE A 22 -7.19 5.61 -5.72
CA ILE A 22 -8.48 5.85 -6.38
C ILE A 22 -9.61 5.79 -5.35
N GLY A 23 -9.64 4.75 -4.51
CA GLY A 23 -10.68 4.60 -3.49
C GLY A 23 -10.71 5.75 -2.50
N LEU A 24 -9.54 6.22 -2.05
CA LEU A 24 -9.44 7.41 -1.18
C LEU A 24 -9.83 8.69 -1.93
N GLY A 25 -9.43 8.86 -3.20
CA GLY A 25 -9.83 10.01 -4.00
C GLY A 25 -11.34 10.11 -4.18
N MET A 26 -12.02 8.97 -4.36
CA MET A 26 -13.48 8.90 -4.41
C MET A 26 -14.12 9.29 -3.07
N LEU A 27 -13.51 8.94 -1.94
CA LEU A 27 -13.99 9.30 -0.60
C LEU A 27 -13.83 10.79 -0.27
N VAL A 28 -12.84 11.47 -0.85
CA VAL A 28 -12.67 12.93 -0.74
C VAL A 28 -13.75 13.68 -1.54
N GLY A 29 -14.27 13.05 -2.60
CA GLY A 29 -15.30 13.61 -3.47
C GLY A 29 -16.71 13.53 -2.89
N ASP A 30 -17.65 13.06 -3.71
CA ASP A 30 -19.08 13.06 -3.38
C ASP A 30 -19.51 11.79 -2.61
N VAL A 31 -20.46 11.93 -1.70
CA VAL A 31 -20.99 10.82 -0.89
C VAL A 31 -21.62 9.71 -1.76
N SER A 32 -22.18 10.07 -2.92
CA SER A 32 -22.79 9.12 -3.86
C SER A 32 -21.82 8.05 -4.37
N VAL A 33 -20.52 8.39 -4.46
CA VAL A 33 -19.47 7.45 -4.90
C VAL A 33 -18.72 6.79 -3.74
N ALA A 34 -19.04 7.13 -2.49
CA ALA A 34 -18.33 6.62 -1.30
C ALA A 34 -18.40 5.10 -1.19
N ALA A 35 -19.55 4.47 -1.49
CA ALA A 35 -19.71 3.03 -1.45
C ALA A 35 -18.75 2.32 -2.44
N ALA A 36 -18.67 2.82 -3.67
CA ALA A 36 -17.72 2.32 -4.67
C ALA A 36 -16.27 2.58 -4.24
N GLY A 37 -15.98 3.75 -3.67
CA GLY A 37 -14.67 4.11 -3.11
C GLY A 37 -14.21 3.13 -2.02
N ILE A 38 -15.09 2.75 -1.09
CA ILE A 38 -14.82 1.77 -0.03
C ILE A 38 -14.50 0.40 -0.62
N VAL A 39 -15.26 -0.06 -1.62
CA VAL A 39 -15.02 -1.35 -2.29
C VAL A 39 -13.66 -1.34 -3.01
N ILE A 40 -13.34 -0.26 -3.71
CA ILE A 40 -12.06 -0.11 -4.44
C ILE A 40 -10.89 -0.04 -3.46
N TYR A 41 -11.00 0.77 -2.40
CA TYR A 41 -10.02 0.87 -1.33
C TYR A 41 -9.78 -0.48 -0.65
N GLY A 42 -10.86 -1.17 -0.28
CA GLY A 42 -10.82 -2.50 0.32
C GLY A 42 -10.14 -3.53 -0.59
N SER A 43 -10.47 -3.51 -1.88
CA SER A 43 -9.84 -4.37 -2.89
C SER A 43 -8.33 -4.12 -3.00
N GLY A 44 -7.93 -2.85 -3.06
CA GLY A 44 -6.51 -2.46 -3.07
C GLY A 44 -5.76 -2.89 -1.81
N SER A 45 -6.39 -2.72 -0.64
CA SER A 45 -5.84 -3.15 0.65
C SER A 45 -5.72 -4.67 0.76
N GLY A 46 -6.71 -5.41 0.25
CA GLY A 46 -6.68 -6.88 0.15
C GLY A 46 -5.48 -7.37 -0.66
N ILE A 47 -5.27 -6.81 -1.85
CA ILE A 47 -4.09 -7.12 -2.68
C ILE A 47 -2.79 -6.74 -1.96
N ARG A 48 -2.77 -5.62 -1.23
CA ARG A 48 -1.61 -5.16 -0.45
C ARG A 48 -1.17 -6.20 0.57
N SER A 49 -2.12 -6.85 1.25
CA SER A 49 -1.82 -7.85 2.28
C SER A 49 -1.02 -9.03 1.71
N ILE A 50 -1.34 -9.46 0.49
CA ILE A 50 -0.65 -10.52 -0.24
C ILE A 50 0.69 -10.01 -0.80
N ALA A 51 0.68 -8.83 -1.41
CA ALA A 51 1.88 -8.23 -2.02
C ALA A 51 2.98 -7.97 -0.98
N ARG A 52 2.60 -7.58 0.25
CA ARG A 52 3.55 -7.34 1.35
C ARG A 52 4.33 -8.59 1.76
N GLY A 53 3.77 -9.79 1.58
CA GLY A 53 4.50 -11.04 1.81
C GLY A 53 5.26 -11.53 0.57
N THR A 54 4.67 -11.40 -0.60
CA THR A 54 5.23 -11.96 -1.84
C THR A 54 6.34 -11.11 -2.45
N VAL A 55 6.29 -9.78 -2.33
CA VAL A 55 7.29 -8.86 -2.89
C VAL A 55 8.65 -9.00 -2.19
N PRO A 56 8.77 -8.93 -0.85
CA PRO A 56 10.07 -9.09 -0.20
C PRO A 56 10.63 -10.50 -0.41
N LEU A 57 9.77 -11.52 -0.44
CA LEU A 57 10.19 -12.89 -0.75
C LEU A 57 10.78 -13.00 -2.16
N ALA A 58 10.16 -12.36 -3.16
CA ALA A 58 10.66 -12.34 -4.53
C ALA A 58 11.96 -11.53 -4.67
N LEU A 59 12.12 -10.44 -3.91
CA LEU A 59 13.30 -9.55 -3.98
C LEU A 59 14.53 -10.12 -3.25
N PHE A 60 14.32 -10.70 -2.08
CA PHE A 60 15.41 -11.10 -1.18
C PHE A 60 15.60 -12.62 -1.14
N GLY A 61 14.64 -13.40 -1.61
CA GLY A 61 14.67 -14.86 -1.54
C GLY A 61 14.22 -15.38 -0.19
N ARG A 62 14.28 -16.70 0.00
CA ARG A 62 13.83 -17.38 1.23
C ARG A 62 14.79 -17.21 2.39
N GLU A 63 16.08 -17.13 2.10
CA GLU A 63 17.13 -17.05 3.10
C GLU A 63 17.09 -15.69 3.82
N GLY A 64 16.96 -15.70 5.14
CA GLY A 64 16.82 -14.48 5.94
C GLY A 64 15.49 -13.73 5.80
N TYR A 65 14.51 -14.24 5.03
CA TYR A 65 13.21 -13.60 4.85
C TYR A 65 12.48 -13.35 6.18
N ALA A 66 12.50 -14.33 7.09
CA ALA A 66 11.88 -14.20 8.41
C ALA A 66 12.50 -13.06 9.23
N ILE A 67 13.83 -12.94 9.21
CA ILE A 67 14.57 -11.87 9.90
C ILE A 67 14.25 -10.51 9.27
N LEU A 68 14.24 -10.43 7.94
CA LEU A 68 13.87 -9.21 7.22
C LEU A 68 12.44 -8.77 7.56
N MET A 69 11.48 -9.68 7.52
CA MET A 69 10.09 -9.39 7.86
C MET A 69 9.92 -9.00 9.32
N GLY A 70 10.66 -9.62 10.24
CA GLY A 70 10.71 -9.20 11.64
C GLY A 70 11.23 -7.77 11.81
N ARG A 71 12.29 -7.40 11.08
CA ARG A 71 12.83 -6.03 11.10
C ARG A 71 11.87 -5.00 10.48
N ILE A 72 11.09 -5.37 9.47
CA ILE A 72 10.07 -4.50 8.87
C ILE A 72 8.84 -4.39 9.76
N ALA A 73 8.52 -5.43 10.55
CA ALA A 73 7.35 -5.45 11.41
C ALA A 73 7.40 -4.34 12.48
N MET A 74 8.51 -4.21 13.20
CA MET A 74 8.68 -3.19 14.26
C MET A 74 8.34 -1.76 13.82
N PRO A 75 9.00 -1.17 12.79
CA PRO A 75 8.67 0.19 12.36
C PRO A 75 7.23 0.28 11.84
N THR A 76 6.69 -0.79 11.24
CA THR A 76 5.29 -0.79 10.79
C THR A 76 4.31 -0.79 11.96
N LEU A 77 4.61 -1.49 13.06
CA LEU A 77 3.77 -1.49 14.26
C LEU A 77 3.80 -0.13 14.95
N ILE A 78 4.98 0.49 15.06
CA ILE A 78 5.12 1.85 15.60
C ILE A 78 4.32 2.85 14.75
N ALA A 79 4.45 2.78 13.43
CA ALA A 79 3.68 3.64 12.52
C ALA A 79 2.17 3.41 12.63
N GLN A 80 1.72 2.17 12.81
CA GLN A 80 0.29 1.87 13.01
C GLN A 80 -0.23 2.41 14.34
N ALA A 81 0.55 2.30 15.42
CA ALA A 81 0.19 2.88 16.71
C ALA A 81 0.09 4.42 16.61
N ALA A 82 1.07 5.06 15.95
CA ALA A 82 1.06 6.49 15.72
C ALA A 82 -0.08 6.94 14.80
N SER A 83 -0.46 6.12 13.82
CA SER A 83 -1.51 6.44 12.85
C SER A 83 -2.86 6.71 13.51
N SER A 84 -3.23 5.97 14.55
CA SER A 84 -4.49 6.20 15.26
C SER A 84 -4.51 7.55 15.98
N SER A 85 -3.44 7.88 16.70
CA SER A 85 -3.32 9.17 17.41
C SER A 85 -3.22 10.36 16.45
N LEU A 86 -2.42 10.25 15.40
CA LEU A 86 -2.30 11.28 14.37
C LEU A 86 -3.60 11.47 13.60
N GLY A 87 -4.30 10.37 13.30
CA GLY A 87 -5.59 10.40 12.63
C GLY A 87 -6.65 11.12 13.46
N ALA A 88 -6.73 10.85 14.77
CA ALA A 88 -7.64 11.55 15.67
C ALA A 88 -7.32 13.05 15.76
N TRP A 89 -6.04 13.40 15.95
CA TRP A 89 -5.61 14.79 16.02
C TRP A 89 -5.91 15.56 14.72
N LEU A 90 -5.66 14.95 13.56
CA LEU A 90 -5.93 15.56 12.26
C LEU A 90 -7.44 15.76 12.03
N MET A 91 -8.25 14.78 12.48
CA MET A 91 -9.70 14.84 12.42
C MET A 91 -10.26 15.98 13.28
N ASP A 92 -9.77 16.15 14.51
CA ASP A 92 -10.22 17.20 15.42
C ASP A 92 -9.75 18.59 14.96
N ALA A 93 -8.52 18.71 14.44
CA ALA A 93 -7.94 20.00 14.08
C ALA A 93 -8.40 20.52 12.70
N PHE A 94 -8.56 19.64 11.71
CA PHE A 94 -8.82 20.03 10.32
C PHE A 94 -10.12 19.45 9.75
N GLY A 95 -10.80 18.58 10.49
CA GLY A 95 -12.05 17.96 10.08
C GLY A 95 -11.88 16.77 9.11
N PRO A 96 -13.01 16.14 8.73
CA PRO A 96 -13.01 14.91 7.93
C PRO A 96 -12.46 15.06 6.52
N THR A 97 -12.86 16.12 5.80
CA THR A 97 -12.47 16.31 4.39
C THR A 97 -10.98 16.56 4.26
N ALA A 98 -10.41 17.40 5.12
CA ALA A 98 -8.97 17.66 5.14
C ALA A 98 -8.19 16.40 5.51
N THR A 99 -8.65 15.63 6.49
CA THR A 99 -8.04 14.35 6.88
C THR A 99 -8.00 13.36 5.71
N LEU A 100 -9.11 13.21 5.00
CA LEU A 100 -9.18 12.35 3.81
C LEU A 100 -8.27 12.86 2.69
N ALA A 101 -8.19 14.17 2.47
CA ALA A 101 -7.29 14.76 1.48
C ALA A 101 -5.81 14.50 1.82
N THR A 102 -5.42 14.61 3.10
CA THR A 102 -4.06 14.27 3.57
C THR A 102 -3.75 12.79 3.34
N LEU A 103 -4.69 11.88 3.66
CA LEU A 103 -4.54 10.45 3.40
C LEU A 103 -4.44 10.15 1.90
N CYS A 104 -5.22 10.85 1.08
CA CYS A 104 -5.14 10.75 -0.37
C CYS A 104 -3.77 11.20 -0.88
N GLY A 105 -3.23 12.31 -0.38
CA GLY A 105 -1.87 12.77 -0.67
C GLY A 105 -0.80 11.73 -0.28
N ALA A 106 -0.93 11.11 0.90
CA ALA A 106 -0.05 10.03 1.33
C ALA A 106 -0.15 8.79 0.42
N ALA A 107 -1.34 8.48 -0.12
CA ALA A 107 -1.54 7.40 -1.08
C ALA A 107 -0.88 7.71 -2.43
N VAL A 108 -0.93 8.95 -2.92
CA VAL A 108 -0.19 9.36 -4.13
C VAL A 108 1.32 9.24 -3.91
N LEU A 109 1.83 9.70 -2.76
CA LEU A 109 3.24 9.51 -2.41
C LEU A 109 3.63 8.03 -2.39
N ASN A 110 2.74 7.17 -1.87
CA ASN A 110 2.94 5.72 -1.87
C ASN A 110 3.08 5.16 -3.29
N ILE A 111 2.28 5.63 -4.25
CA ILE A 111 2.42 5.24 -5.66
C ILE A 111 3.80 5.62 -6.18
N VAL A 112 4.27 6.83 -5.93
CA VAL A 112 5.61 7.28 -6.37
C VAL A 112 6.71 6.39 -5.79
N LEU A 113 6.64 6.08 -4.49
CA LEU A 113 7.60 5.18 -3.83
C LEU A 113 7.58 3.76 -4.41
N VAL A 114 6.39 3.22 -4.69
CA VAL A 114 6.25 1.89 -5.29
C VAL A 114 6.77 1.89 -6.73
N LEU A 115 6.49 2.92 -7.51
CA LEU A 115 7.02 3.07 -8.88
C LEU A 115 8.55 3.18 -8.89
N ALA A 116 9.14 3.91 -7.93
CA ALA A 116 10.59 3.96 -7.76
C ALA A 116 11.20 2.59 -7.41
N LEU A 117 10.44 1.70 -6.75
CA LEU A 117 10.87 0.34 -6.44
C LEU A 117 10.83 -0.59 -7.67
N VAL A 118 9.97 -0.32 -8.66
CA VAL A 118 9.82 -1.15 -9.88
C VAL A 118 11.15 -1.42 -10.61
N PRO A 119 11.95 -0.42 -10.99
CA PRO A 119 13.19 -0.68 -11.72
C PRO A 119 14.21 -1.46 -10.88
N ILE A 120 14.28 -1.22 -9.57
CA ILE A 120 15.18 -1.93 -8.66
C ILE A 120 14.80 -3.40 -8.56
N ALA A 121 13.50 -3.67 -8.45
CA ALA A 121 12.96 -5.00 -8.35
C ALA A 121 13.21 -5.82 -9.63
N LEU A 122 12.87 -5.24 -10.79
CA LEU A 122 13.03 -5.92 -12.07
C LEU A 122 14.51 -6.23 -12.38
N ARG A 123 15.43 -5.32 -12.01
CA ARG A 123 16.88 -5.55 -12.13
C ARG A 123 17.37 -6.72 -11.27
N ARG A 124 16.88 -6.84 -10.03
CA ARG A 124 17.24 -7.96 -9.14
C ARG A 124 16.67 -9.29 -9.58
N SER A 125 15.49 -9.30 -10.20
CA SER A 125 14.92 -10.52 -10.78
C SER A 125 15.69 -11.01 -12.00
N ALA A 126 16.29 -10.11 -12.79
CA ALA A 126 17.09 -10.47 -13.96
C ALA A 126 18.53 -10.93 -13.64
N ALA A 127 19.01 -10.64 -12.42
CA ALA A 127 20.35 -11.00 -11.96
C ALA A 127 20.41 -12.35 -11.20
N ARG A 128 19.28 -13.07 -11.10
CA ARG A 128 19.18 -14.44 -10.56
C ARG A 128 18.77 -15.38 -11.68
#